data_AF-A0A9P3KZK8-F1
#
_entry.id   AF-A0A9P3KZK8-F1
#
_cell.length_a   1.000
_cell.length_b   1.000
_cell.length_c   1.000
_cell.angle_alpha   90.00
_cell.angle_beta   90.00
_cell.angle_gamma   90.00
#
_symmetry.space_group_name_H-M   'P 1'
#
loop_
_entity.id
_entity.type
_entity.pdbx_description
1 polymer ?
#
loop_
_entity_poly.entity_id
_entity_poly.type
_entity_poly.pdbx_seq_one_letter_code
_entity_poly.pdbx_strand_id
1 'polypeptide(L)'
;MGKKEWAKKPRRRELYTVYRRTGATVAIESDNSRDALFRAAINTAFNAAAGTSTAFLSPTDIPLFLASLAAAIRIPSPRALTMVLAALAARTRSSFLQAWALVKQNRRSEAEEELQGLGSIAATVPPPANSAEMEMVAAGLSQRISHGEREELLWVYCRAGGKETRDVMARALGL
;
A
#
# COMPACT_ATOMS: atom_id res chain seq x y z
N MET A 1 49.15 -3.37 17.51
CA MET A 1 47.78 -2.90 17.77
C MET A 1 47.32 -2.01 16.60
N GLY A 2 46.76 -2.60 15.55
CA GLY A 2 46.25 -1.84 14.40
C GLY A 2 44.73 -1.66 14.52
N LYS A 3 44.28 -0.46 14.90
CA LYS A 3 42.86 -0.11 14.86
C LYS A 3 42.39 -0.18 13.40
N LYS A 4 41.53 -1.16 13.07
CA LYS A 4 40.79 -1.16 11.80
C LYS A 4 39.85 0.04 11.81
N GLU A 5 40.26 1.10 11.12
CA GLU A 5 39.45 2.26 10.82
C GLU A 5 38.31 1.80 9.90
N TRP A 6 37.13 1.56 10.47
CA TRP A 6 35.94 1.31 9.65
C TRP A 6 35.60 2.61 8.93
N ALA A 7 35.76 2.59 7.60
CA ALA A 7 35.59 3.74 6.72
C ALA A 7 34.28 4.50 7.00
N LYS A 8 34.36 5.83 6.89
CA LYS A 8 33.24 6.77 6.98
C LYS A 8 32.00 6.21 6.27
N LYS A 9 30.84 6.32 6.92
CA LYS A 9 29.54 5.88 6.41
C LYS A 9 29.36 6.39 4.97
N PRO A 10 29.35 5.50 3.96
CA PRO A 10 29.40 5.93 2.57
C PRO A 10 28.14 6.69 2.20
N ARG A 11 28.29 7.77 1.42
CA ARG A 11 27.14 8.55 0.96
C ARG A 11 26.33 7.69 -0.01
N ARG A 12 24.99 7.80 -0.03
CA ARG A 12 24.07 7.00 -0.87
C ARG A 12 24.52 6.83 -2.33
N ARG A 13 25.14 7.88 -2.92
CA ARG A 13 25.67 7.87 -4.30
C ARG A 13 26.89 6.96 -4.49
N GLU A 14 27.75 6.85 -3.48
CA GLU A 14 28.98 6.04 -3.54
C GLU A 14 28.64 4.54 -3.56
N LEU A 15 27.67 4.12 -2.75
CA LEU A 15 27.17 2.74 -2.74
C LEU A 15 26.54 2.33 -4.08
N TYR A 16 25.71 3.19 -4.67
CA TYR A 16 25.09 2.93 -5.98
C TYR A 16 26.13 2.80 -7.10
N THR A 17 27.18 3.62 -7.05
CA THR A 17 28.27 3.62 -8.05
C THR A 17 29.13 2.36 -7.94
N VAL A 18 29.45 1.94 -6.70
CA VAL A 18 30.19 0.70 -6.45
C VAL A 18 29.38 -0.51 -6.90
N TYR A 19 28.10 -0.61 -6.52
CA TYR A 19 27.20 -1.68 -6.95
C TYR A 19 27.14 -1.80 -8.48
N ARG A 20 26.94 -0.67 -9.18
CA ARG A 20 26.86 -0.64 -10.64
C ARG A 20 28.16 -1.09 -11.32
N ARG A 21 29.32 -0.82 -10.69
CA ARG A 21 30.64 -1.14 -11.25
C ARG A 21 31.09 -2.58 -10.97
N THR A 22 30.70 -3.15 -9.82
CA THR A 22 31.17 -4.48 -9.39
C THR A 22 30.19 -5.59 -9.70
N GLY A 23 28.94 -5.29 -9.99
CA GLY A 23 27.88 -6.31 -10.09
C GLY A 23 27.63 -7.04 -8.77
N ALA A 24 28.10 -6.48 -7.65
CA ALA A 24 28.01 -7.11 -6.34
C ALA A 24 26.55 -7.30 -5.96
N THR A 25 26.08 -8.55 -5.88
CA THR A 25 24.72 -8.86 -5.48
C THR A 25 24.63 -8.91 -3.96
N VAL A 26 23.78 -8.07 -3.38
CA VAL A 26 23.43 -8.16 -1.95
C VAL A 26 22.35 -9.22 -1.82
N ALA A 27 22.70 -10.37 -1.27
CA ALA A 27 21.73 -11.40 -0.93
C ALA A 27 21.13 -11.11 0.45
N ILE A 28 19.81 -11.10 0.55
CA ILE A 28 19.10 -11.10 1.83
C ILE A 28 18.79 -12.55 2.15
N GLU A 29 19.55 -13.13 3.09
CA GLU A 29 19.48 -14.56 3.39
C GLU A 29 18.21 -14.94 4.17
N SER A 30 17.71 -14.04 5.01
CA SER A 30 16.54 -14.27 5.87
C SER A 30 15.23 -13.99 5.14
N ASP A 31 14.34 -14.98 5.10
CA ASP A 31 12.94 -14.84 4.65
C ASP A 31 12.22 -13.68 5.35
N ASN A 32 12.41 -13.56 6.67
CA ASN A 32 11.79 -12.50 7.45
C ASN A 32 12.28 -11.11 7.02
N SER A 33 13.57 -10.97 6.70
CA SER A 33 14.14 -9.71 6.24
C SER A 33 13.66 -9.34 4.85
N ARG A 34 13.47 -10.34 3.97
CA ARG A 34 12.86 -10.15 2.64
C ARG A 34 11.42 -9.71 2.75
N ASP A 35 10.64 -10.38 3.58
CA ASP A 35 9.23 -10.05 3.82
C ASP A 35 9.08 -8.65 4.42
N ALA A 36 9.91 -8.29 5.41
CA ALA A 36 9.90 -6.97 6.03
C ALA A 36 10.24 -5.87 5.01
N LEU A 37 11.27 -6.09 4.19
CA LEU A 37 11.62 -5.16 3.11
C LEU A 37 10.49 -5.00 2.10
N PHE A 38 9.85 -6.11 1.70
CA PHE A 38 8.76 -6.07 0.75
C PHE A 38 7.52 -5.34 1.31
N ARG A 39 7.17 -5.57 2.58
CA ARG A 39 6.10 -4.82 3.27
C ARG A 39 6.39 -3.31 3.32
N ALA A 40 7.64 -2.92 3.60
CA ALA A 40 8.05 -1.52 3.58
C ALA A 40 7.94 -0.90 2.18
N ALA A 41 8.29 -1.67 1.15
CA ALA A 41 8.14 -1.24 -0.24
C ALA A 41 6.68 -1.09 -0.65
N ILE A 42 5.79 -2.01 -0.26
CA ILE A 42 4.35 -1.91 -0.48
C ILE A 42 3.80 -0.62 0.15
N ASN A 43 4.13 -0.36 1.41
CA ASN A 43 3.69 0.87 2.08
C ASN A 43 4.20 2.13 1.39
N THR A 44 5.46 2.13 0.95
CA THR A 44 6.03 3.24 0.18
C THR A 44 5.28 3.46 -1.14
N ALA A 45 4.99 2.38 -1.87
CA ALA A 45 4.25 2.44 -3.11
C ALA A 45 2.81 2.96 -2.89
N PHE A 46 2.12 2.47 -1.85
CA PHE A 46 0.77 2.94 -1.53
C PHE A 46 0.76 4.42 -1.14
N ASN A 47 1.75 4.89 -0.39
CA ASN A 47 1.86 6.30 -0.07
C ASN A 47 2.18 7.15 -1.30
N ALA A 48 2.98 6.63 -2.25
CA ALA A 48 3.22 7.29 -3.53
C ALA A 48 1.93 7.38 -4.37
N ALA A 49 1.16 6.29 -4.48
CA ALA A 49 -0.15 6.29 -5.15
C ALA A 49 -1.12 7.30 -4.52
N ALA A 50 -1.16 7.38 -3.20
CA ALA A 50 -1.99 8.33 -2.46
C ALA A 50 -1.46 9.77 -2.50
N GLY A 51 -0.32 10.05 -3.13
CA GLY A 51 0.29 11.39 -3.17
C GLY A 51 0.88 11.86 -1.83
N THR A 52 1.04 10.98 -0.85
CA THR A 52 1.56 11.29 0.51
C THR A 52 3.06 10.98 0.66
N SER A 53 3.72 10.51 -0.40
CA SER A 53 5.16 10.26 -0.44
C SER A 53 5.88 11.20 -1.40
N THR A 54 7.11 11.57 -1.05
CA THR A 54 8.06 12.26 -1.96
C THR A 54 8.84 11.29 -2.86
N ALA A 55 8.51 10.00 -2.82
CA ALA A 55 9.11 9.01 -3.69
C ALA A 55 8.77 9.31 -5.17
N PHE A 56 9.78 9.31 -6.03
CA PHE A 56 9.63 9.44 -7.48
C PHE A 56 9.12 8.12 -8.10
N LEU A 57 7.92 7.69 -7.69
CA LEU A 57 7.27 6.50 -8.23
C LEU A 57 5.92 6.91 -8.80
N SER A 58 5.78 6.84 -10.13
CA SER A 58 4.50 7.08 -10.79
C SER A 58 3.50 5.99 -10.38
N PRO A 59 2.20 6.31 -10.21
CA PRO A 59 1.17 5.31 -9.99
C PRO A 59 1.22 4.16 -11.01
N THR A 60 1.51 4.47 -12.27
CA THR A 60 1.63 3.47 -13.37
C THR A 60 2.77 2.49 -13.18
N ASP A 61 3.83 2.88 -12.47
CA ASP A 61 5.05 2.09 -12.33
C ASP A 61 5.01 1.21 -11.08
N ILE A 62 4.07 1.44 -10.17
CA ILE A 62 3.95 0.70 -8.91
C ILE A 62 3.80 -0.81 -9.12
N PRO A 63 2.92 -1.32 -9.99
CA PRO A 63 2.80 -2.76 -10.20
C PRO A 63 4.11 -3.39 -10.70
N LEU A 64 4.76 -2.73 -11.66
CA LEU A 64 6.05 -3.17 -12.20
C LEU A 64 7.16 -3.11 -11.15
N PHE A 65 7.20 -2.06 -10.34
CA PHE A 65 8.13 -1.89 -9.23
C PHE A 65 7.99 -3.03 -8.22
N LEU A 66 6.78 -3.32 -7.75
CA LEU A 66 6.53 -4.39 -6.78
C LEU A 66 6.89 -5.77 -7.36
N ALA A 67 6.53 -6.04 -8.61
CA ALA A 67 6.88 -7.30 -9.27
C ALA A 67 8.40 -7.45 -9.43
N SER A 68 9.08 -6.39 -9.87
CA SER A 68 10.54 -6.38 -10.08
C SER A 68 11.28 -6.53 -8.76
N LEU A 69 10.81 -5.85 -7.71
CA LEU A 69 11.39 -5.97 -6.38
C LEU A 69 11.22 -7.38 -5.82
N ALA A 70 10.02 -7.96 -5.89
CA ALA A 70 9.75 -9.32 -5.44
C ALA A 70 10.68 -10.33 -6.12
N ALA A 71 10.87 -10.20 -7.44
CA ALA A 71 11.82 -11.02 -8.19
C ALA A 71 13.28 -10.80 -7.73
N ALA A 72 13.70 -9.55 -7.56
CA ALA A 72 15.06 -9.21 -7.14
C ALA A 72 15.41 -9.77 -5.75
N ILE A 73 14.46 -9.76 -4.82
CA ILE A 73 14.64 -10.33 -3.48
C ILE A 73 14.15 -11.79 -3.37
N ARG A 74 13.78 -12.42 -4.50
CA ARG A 74 13.39 -13.84 -4.59
C ARG A 74 12.19 -14.22 -3.72
N ILE A 75 11.19 -13.33 -3.60
CA ILE A 75 9.88 -13.68 -3.04
C ILE A 75 9.04 -14.32 -4.17
N PRO A 76 8.46 -15.52 -3.96
CA PRO A 76 7.58 -16.13 -4.94
C PRO A 76 6.38 -15.25 -5.28
N SER A 77 6.01 -15.14 -6.55
CA SER A 77 4.92 -14.27 -7.01
C SER A 77 3.59 -14.47 -6.29
N PRO A 78 3.13 -15.72 -6.01
CA PRO A 78 1.89 -15.92 -5.24
C PRO A 78 1.97 -15.30 -3.83
N ARG A 79 3.11 -15.46 -3.15
CA ARG A 79 3.33 -14.89 -1.82
C ARG A 79 3.40 -13.36 -1.86
N ALA A 80 4.09 -12.80 -2.86
CA ALA A 80 4.13 -11.36 -3.07
C ALA A 80 2.72 -10.78 -3.28
N LEU A 81 1.91 -11.43 -4.12
CA LEU A 81 0.52 -11.03 -4.36
C LEU A 81 -0.30 -11.05 -3.06
N THR A 82 -0.24 -12.12 -2.29
CA THR A 82 -0.92 -12.20 -0.98
C THR A 82 -0.51 -11.07 -0.05
N MET A 83 0.79 -10.73 0.01
CA MET A 83 1.27 -9.62 0.84
C MET A 83 0.72 -8.26 0.39
N VAL A 84 0.64 -8.04 -0.92
CA VAL A 84 0.07 -6.82 -1.52
C VAL A 84 -1.43 -6.72 -1.23
N LEU A 85 -2.19 -7.80 -1.46
CA LEU A 85 -3.64 -7.82 -1.20
C LEU A 85 -3.97 -7.66 0.28
N ALA A 86 -3.20 -8.31 1.17
CA ALA A 86 -3.35 -8.13 2.61
C ALA A 86 -3.07 -6.69 3.04
N ALA A 87 -2.04 -6.05 2.47
CA ALA A 87 -1.76 -4.64 2.74
C ALA A 87 -2.86 -3.72 2.22
N LEU A 88 -3.41 -4.01 1.04
CA LEU A 88 -4.51 -3.24 0.45
C LEU A 88 -5.75 -3.34 1.33
N ALA A 89 -6.14 -4.56 1.74
CA ALA A 89 -7.26 -4.78 2.64
C ALA A 89 -7.09 -4.06 3.98
N ALA A 90 -5.88 -4.12 4.57
CA ALA A 90 -5.58 -3.38 5.79
C ALA A 90 -5.74 -1.86 5.60
N ARG A 91 -5.25 -1.32 4.47
CA ARG A 91 -5.40 0.10 4.12
C ARG A 91 -6.86 0.49 3.90
N THR A 92 -7.62 -0.32 3.15
CA THR A 92 -9.05 -0.10 2.92
C THR A 92 -9.81 -0.02 4.24
N ARG A 93 -9.58 -0.98 5.15
CA ARG A 93 -10.21 -0.96 6.47
C ARG A 93 -9.85 0.28 7.27
N SER A 94 -8.55 0.63 7.34
CA SER A 94 -8.10 1.79 8.12
C SER A 94 -8.66 3.09 7.57
N SER A 95 -8.63 3.27 6.24
CA SER A 95 -9.10 4.49 5.57
C SER A 95 -10.60 4.68 5.74
N PHE A 96 -11.41 3.61 5.65
CA PHE A 96 -12.85 3.73 5.93
C PHE A 96 -13.15 4.03 7.40
N LEU A 97 -12.44 3.41 8.35
CA LEU A 97 -12.62 3.73 9.77
C LEU A 97 -12.22 5.18 10.08
N GLN A 98 -11.13 5.66 9.48
CA GLN A 98 -10.68 7.04 9.63
C GLN A 98 -11.67 8.03 9.01
N ALA A 99 -12.10 7.77 7.77
CA ALA A 99 -13.11 8.58 7.10
C ALA A 99 -14.43 8.62 7.88
N TRP A 100 -14.87 7.48 8.44
CA TRP A 100 -16.05 7.42 9.31
C TRP A 100 -15.90 8.30 10.55
N ALA A 101 -14.75 8.22 11.23
CA ALA A 101 -14.48 9.09 12.37
C ALA A 101 -14.48 10.58 12.00
N LEU A 102 -13.93 10.94 10.83
CA LEU A 102 -13.91 12.31 10.32
C LEU A 102 -15.32 12.80 9.95
N VAL A 103 -16.15 11.97 9.31
CA VAL A 103 -17.55 12.26 9.02
C VAL A 103 -18.33 12.52 10.32
N LYS A 104 -18.12 11.70 11.36
CA LYS A 104 -18.73 11.91 12.69
C LYS A 104 -18.29 13.20 13.37
N GLN A 105 -17.10 13.68 13.06
CA GLN A 105 -16.57 14.97 13.54
C GLN A 105 -16.97 16.15 12.64
N ASN A 106 -17.83 15.94 11.64
CA ASN A 106 -18.21 16.94 10.64
C ASN A 106 -17.03 17.47 9.80
N ARG A 107 -15.96 16.68 9.66
CA ARG A 107 -14.74 16.98 8.90
C ARG A 107 -14.76 16.29 7.53
N ARG A 108 -15.80 16.55 6.73
CA ARG A 108 -16.02 15.85 5.44
C ARG A 108 -14.90 16.06 4.42
N SER A 109 -14.30 17.26 4.35
CA SER A 109 -13.19 17.52 3.42
C SER A 109 -12.02 16.58 3.66
N GLU A 110 -11.66 16.36 4.94
CA GLU A 110 -10.56 15.48 5.32
C GLU A 110 -10.92 14.00 5.10
N ALA A 111 -12.21 13.65 5.24
CA ALA A 111 -12.69 12.31 4.88
C ALA A 111 -12.59 12.07 3.36
N GLU A 112 -12.88 13.08 2.54
CA GLU A 112 -12.71 13.02 1.09
C GLU A 112 -11.23 12.85 0.73
N GLU A 113 -10.31 13.61 1.35
CA GLU A 113 -8.86 13.47 1.13
C GLU A 113 -8.34 12.06 1.48
N GLU A 114 -8.73 11.51 2.64
CA GLU A 114 -8.36 10.14 3.03
C GLU A 114 -8.84 9.10 2.01
N LEU A 115 -10.09 9.23 1.55
CA LEU A 115 -10.72 8.30 0.61
C LEU A 115 -10.23 8.49 -0.83
N GLN A 116 -9.80 9.70 -1.21
CA GLN A 116 -9.12 9.95 -2.48
C GLN A 116 -7.81 9.17 -2.53
N GLY A 117 -7.02 9.21 -1.46
CA GLY A 117 -5.78 8.44 -1.35
C GLY A 117 -6.01 6.93 -1.50
N LEU A 118 -7.07 6.41 -0.87
CA LEU A 118 -7.49 5.01 -1.03
C LEU A 118 -7.87 4.70 -2.48
N GLY A 119 -8.61 5.58 -3.15
CA GLY A 119 -9.03 5.41 -4.54
C GLY A 119 -7.85 5.28 -5.50
N SER A 120 -6.84 6.13 -5.35
CA SER A 120 -5.61 6.07 -6.15
C SER A 120 -4.83 4.77 -5.94
N ILE A 121 -4.76 4.27 -4.69
CA ILE A 121 -4.13 2.98 -4.38
C ILE A 121 -4.88 1.84 -5.08
N ALA A 122 -6.21 1.81 -4.97
CA ALA A 122 -7.03 0.75 -5.53
C ALA A 122 -7.05 0.75 -7.07
N ALA A 123 -6.95 1.93 -7.71
CA ALA A 123 -6.80 2.03 -9.16
C ALA A 123 -5.44 1.47 -9.63
N THR A 124 -4.41 1.62 -8.81
CA THR A 124 -3.06 1.12 -9.11
C THR A 124 -2.94 -0.39 -8.94
N VAL A 125 -3.54 -0.92 -7.87
CA VAL A 125 -3.51 -2.34 -7.54
C VAL A 125 -4.96 -2.81 -7.30
N PRO A 126 -5.71 -3.12 -8.36
CA PRO A 126 -7.10 -3.54 -8.22
C PRO A 126 -7.16 -4.91 -7.54
N PRO A 127 -7.96 -5.08 -6.47
CA PRO A 127 -8.14 -6.38 -5.86
C PRO A 127 -8.97 -7.30 -6.77
N PRO A 128 -8.73 -8.62 -6.74
CA PRO A 128 -9.58 -9.59 -7.42
C PRO A 128 -11.05 -9.47 -6.97
N ALA A 129 -11.97 -9.77 -7.88
CA ALA A 129 -13.40 -9.68 -7.59
C ALA A 129 -13.84 -10.54 -6.39
N ASN A 130 -13.19 -11.69 -6.14
CA ASN A 130 -13.50 -12.61 -5.03
C ASN A 130 -12.32 -12.69 -4.05
N SER A 131 -11.76 -11.54 -3.67
CA SER A 131 -10.67 -11.48 -2.69
C SER A 131 -11.20 -11.77 -1.29
N ALA A 132 -10.73 -12.88 -0.70
CA ALA A 132 -11.01 -13.22 0.69
C ALA A 132 -10.58 -12.10 1.65
N GLU A 133 -9.49 -11.39 1.34
CA GLU A 133 -9.02 -10.25 2.12
C GLU A 133 -10.05 -9.11 2.14
N MET A 134 -10.72 -8.83 1.01
CA MET A 134 -11.77 -7.81 0.93
C MET A 134 -13.07 -8.24 1.62
N GLU A 135 -13.42 -9.53 1.56
CA GLU A 135 -14.55 -10.07 2.34
C GLU A 135 -14.33 -9.91 3.85
N MET A 136 -13.09 -10.12 4.32
CA MET A 136 -12.72 -9.88 5.72
C MET A 136 -12.83 -8.39 6.10
N VAL A 137 -12.54 -7.47 5.17
CA VAL A 137 -12.76 -6.04 5.39
C VAL A 137 -14.24 -5.74 5.56
N ALA A 138 -15.09 -6.26 4.67
CA ALA A 138 -16.54 -6.09 4.71
C ALA A 138 -17.13 -6.59 6.04
N ALA A 139 -16.80 -7.83 6.43
CA ALA A 139 -17.21 -8.40 7.70
C ALA A 139 -16.77 -7.51 8.88
N GLY A 140 -15.52 -7.03 8.85
CA GLY A 140 -14.97 -6.19 9.89
C GLY A 140 -15.54 -4.78 10.01
N LEU A 141 -15.92 -4.15 8.90
CA LEU A 141 -16.55 -2.83 8.88
C LEU A 141 -18.02 -2.91 9.29
N SER A 142 -18.75 -3.95 8.84
CA SER A 142 -20.16 -4.16 9.20
C SER A 142 -20.40 -4.34 10.70
N GLN A 143 -19.41 -4.81 11.45
CA GLN A 143 -19.47 -4.93 12.91
C GLN A 143 -19.40 -3.58 13.65
N ARG A 144 -18.92 -2.51 12.99
CA ARG A 144 -18.64 -1.22 13.64
C ARG A 144 -19.42 -0.05 13.05
N ILE A 145 -19.84 -0.17 11.79
CA ILE A 145 -20.45 0.89 11.00
C ILE A 145 -21.80 0.36 10.50
N SER A 146 -22.88 1.11 10.77
CA SER A 146 -24.22 0.71 10.34
C SER A 146 -24.36 0.73 8.81
N HIS A 147 -25.40 0.07 8.29
CA HIS A 147 -25.64 0.04 6.84
C HIS A 147 -25.72 1.45 6.22
N GLY A 148 -26.53 2.34 6.79
CA GLY A 148 -26.69 3.71 6.26
C GLY A 148 -25.40 4.53 6.30
N GLU A 149 -24.56 4.34 7.33
CA GLU A 149 -23.25 5.00 7.39
C GLU A 149 -22.26 4.43 6.37
N ARG A 150 -22.34 3.13 6.05
CA ARG A 150 -21.53 2.52 4.99
C ARG A 150 -21.93 3.07 3.62
N GLU A 151 -23.24 3.26 3.37
CA GLU A 151 -23.73 3.94 2.15
C GLU A 151 -23.25 5.39 2.08
N GLU A 152 -23.27 6.12 3.19
CA GLU A 152 -22.71 7.48 3.27
C GLU A 152 -21.21 7.48 2.94
N LEU A 153 -20.43 6.56 3.50
CA LEU A 153 -19.00 6.43 3.20
C LEU A 153 -18.74 6.10 1.73
N LEU A 154 -19.55 5.25 1.10
CA LEU A 154 -19.46 4.97 -0.34
C LEU A 154 -19.75 6.23 -1.16
N TRP A 155 -20.71 7.05 -0.73
CA TRP A 155 -21.00 8.32 -1.38
C TRP A 155 -19.83 9.32 -1.25
N VAL A 156 -19.24 9.46 -0.05
CA VAL A 156 -18.06 10.30 0.17
C VAL A 156 -16.88 9.80 -0.69
N TYR A 157 -16.67 8.49 -0.74
CA TYR A 157 -15.66 7.86 -1.60
C TYR A 157 -15.85 8.21 -3.08
N CYS A 158 -17.08 8.13 -3.59
CA CYS A 158 -17.39 8.48 -4.98
C CYS A 158 -17.18 9.98 -5.27
N ARG A 159 -17.46 10.86 -4.29
CA ARG A 159 -17.19 12.29 -4.39
C ARG A 159 -15.69 12.60 -4.44
N ALA A 160 -14.89 11.86 -3.68
CA ALA A 160 -13.43 11.95 -3.66
C ALA A 160 -12.75 11.46 -4.95
N GLY A 161 -13.51 11.08 -5.99
CA GLY A 161 -12.98 10.62 -7.26
C GLY A 161 -12.91 9.10 -7.41
N GLY A 162 -13.32 8.32 -6.41
CA GLY A 162 -13.25 6.85 -6.41
C GLY A 162 -14.23 6.12 -7.35
N LYS A 163 -14.84 6.79 -8.33
CA LYS A 163 -15.91 6.22 -9.17
C LYS A 163 -15.47 5.00 -9.96
N GLU A 164 -14.23 4.97 -10.43
CA GLU A 164 -13.69 3.88 -11.25
C GLU A 164 -13.59 2.54 -10.50
N THR A 165 -13.41 2.60 -9.18
CA THR A 165 -13.27 1.42 -8.30
C THR A 165 -14.45 1.30 -7.32
N ARG A 166 -15.58 1.94 -7.64
CA ARG A 166 -16.78 1.97 -6.79
C ARG A 166 -17.28 0.57 -6.44
N ASP A 167 -17.40 -0.33 -7.41
CA ASP A 167 -17.99 -1.67 -7.19
C ASP A 167 -17.10 -2.55 -6.30
N VAL A 168 -15.80 -2.33 -6.37
CA VAL A 168 -14.83 -2.97 -5.46
C VAL A 168 -15.02 -2.44 -4.04
N MET A 169 -15.10 -1.12 -3.87
CA MET A 169 -15.21 -0.51 -2.56
C MET A 169 -16.59 -0.67 -1.91
N ALA A 170 -17.65 -0.75 -2.71
CA ALA A 170 -18.98 -1.12 -2.23
C ALA A 170 -18.95 -2.50 -1.57
N ARG A 171 -18.34 -3.48 -2.24
CA ARG A 171 -18.15 -4.82 -1.66
C ARG A 171 -17.26 -4.83 -0.43
N ALA A 172 -16.16 -4.05 -0.43
CA ALA A 172 -15.31 -3.91 0.76
C ALA A 172 -16.05 -3.23 1.93
N LEU A 173 -17.03 -2.38 1.65
CA LEU A 173 -17.96 -1.85 2.64
C LEU A 173 -19.07 -2.84 2.99
N GLY A 174 -19.22 -3.98 2.30
CA GLY A 174 -20.30 -4.94 2.51
C GLY A 174 -21.67 -4.41 2.10
N LEU A 175 -21.71 -3.66 0.99
CA LEU A 175 -22.89 -3.14 0.29
C LEU A 175 -23.14 -3.93 -1.01
#